data_AF-A0A939X9I1-F1
#
_entry.id   AF-A0A939X9I1-F1
#
_cell.length_a   1.000
_cell.length_b   1.000
_cell.length_c   1.000
_cell.angle_alpha   90.00
_cell.angle_beta   90.00
_cell.angle_gamma   90.00
#
_symmetry.space_group_name_H-M   'P 1'
#
loop_
_entity.id
_entity.type
_entity.pdbx_description
1 polymer ?
#
loop_
_entity_poly.entity_id
_entity_poly.type
_entity_poly.pdbx_seq_one_letter_code
_entity_poly.pdbx_strand_id
1 'polypeptide(L)'
;DYPCLIGLVFGPLSLVILGFVFFKPEKLALFVPSLLFFSISNSIGNSNPAFPVIFMELAALLLWIRGFFKNHKALKITALVLVYIIPLLFSLRLGWNIFAAQLFDIIQIILITFSIIFILYEYLKTQSPKDKVLNIADYPETTERDAKWLELVQQGTKYEAIAIDYELTLGTVQNRLNKIYHILETGDRIGFLSIYSNAKIVFQK
;
A
#
# COMPACT_ATOMS: atom_id res chain seq x y z
N ASP A 1 35.89 0.37 -12.57
CA ASP A 1 36.05 1.67 -11.88
C ASP A 1 35.07 2.78 -12.28
N TYR A 2 34.19 2.57 -13.26
CA TYR A 2 33.08 3.50 -13.55
C TYR A 2 31.99 3.70 -12.45
N PRO A 3 31.73 2.78 -11.49
CA PRO A 3 30.64 3.00 -10.52
C PRO A 3 30.93 4.08 -9.45
N CYS A 4 32.19 4.49 -9.24
CA CYS A 4 32.54 5.40 -8.12
C CYS A 4 32.10 6.86 -8.33
N LEU A 5 32.37 7.46 -9.50
CA LEU A 5 32.10 8.88 -9.73
C LEU A 5 30.60 9.20 -9.80
N ILE A 6 29.83 8.32 -10.43
CA ILE A 6 28.39 8.53 -10.59
C ILE A 6 27.65 8.23 -9.26
N GLY A 7 28.09 7.21 -8.51
CA GLY A 7 27.60 6.94 -7.16
C GLY A 7 27.87 8.09 -6.17
N LEU A 8 28.99 8.79 -6.33
CA LEU A 8 29.37 9.96 -5.52
C LEU A 8 28.44 11.17 -5.71
N VAL A 9 27.79 11.30 -6.87
CA VAL A 9 26.86 12.41 -7.15
C VAL A 9 25.42 12.00 -6.87
N PHE A 10 25.00 10.85 -7.38
CA PHE A 10 23.62 10.40 -7.26
C PHE A 10 23.27 9.86 -5.87
N GLY A 11 24.25 9.34 -5.12
CA GLY A 11 24.07 8.89 -3.74
C GLY A 11 23.62 10.03 -2.82
N PRO A 12 24.43 11.10 -2.66
CA PRO A 12 24.07 12.27 -1.86
C PRO A 12 22.79 12.95 -2.34
N LEU A 13 22.60 13.09 -3.65
CA LEU A 13 21.36 13.64 -4.22
C LEU A 13 20.13 12.83 -3.80
N SER A 14 20.22 11.50 -3.87
CA SER A 14 19.15 10.60 -3.46
C SER A 14 18.87 10.69 -1.96
N LEU A 15 19.89 10.87 -1.12
CA LEU A 15 19.73 11.09 0.32
C LEU A 15 19.01 12.42 0.62
N VAL A 16 19.34 13.49 -0.12
CA VAL A 16 18.65 14.79 0.01
C VAL A 16 17.18 14.66 -0.40
N ILE A 17 16.91 14.00 -1.52
CA ILE A 17 15.53 13.74 -1.98
C ILE A 17 14.79 12.87 -0.96
N LEU A 18 15.41 11.83 -0.43
CA LEU A 18 14.83 10.98 0.61
C LEU A 18 14.48 11.79 1.86
N GLY A 19 15.40 12.61 2.36
CA GLY A 19 15.16 13.50 3.50
C GLY A 19 14.01 14.45 3.23
N PHE A 20 13.92 15.04 2.04
CA PHE A 20 12.81 15.90 1.65
C PHE A 20 11.46 15.16 1.57
N VAL A 21 11.45 13.95 0.99
CA VAL A 21 10.26 13.11 0.87
C VAL A 21 9.78 12.60 2.22
N PHE A 22 10.68 12.37 3.17
CA PHE A 22 10.32 11.98 4.54
C PHE A 22 9.40 13.01 5.21
N PHE A 23 9.64 14.31 4.97
CA PHE A 23 8.77 15.38 5.48
C PHE A 23 7.55 15.66 4.59
N LYS A 24 7.56 15.20 3.33
CA LYS A 24 6.51 15.45 2.33
C LYS A 24 6.20 14.17 1.55
N PRO A 25 5.49 13.20 2.16
CA PRO A 25 5.19 11.92 1.52
C PRO A 25 4.33 12.08 0.26
N GLU A 26 3.60 13.20 0.14
CA GLU A 26 2.87 13.56 -1.07
C GLU A 26 3.78 13.89 -2.27
N LYS A 27 5.11 13.91 -2.11
CA LYS A 27 6.08 14.11 -3.19
C LYS A 27 6.98 12.89 -3.45
N LEU A 28 6.58 11.71 -2.99
CA LEU A 28 7.37 10.46 -3.10
C LEU A 28 7.79 10.10 -4.53
N ALA A 29 7.07 10.57 -5.55
CA ALA A 29 7.43 10.38 -6.96
C ALA A 29 8.72 11.11 -7.39
N LEU A 30 9.19 12.10 -6.61
CA LEU A 30 10.51 12.71 -6.82
C LEU A 30 11.66 11.71 -6.66
N PHE A 31 11.41 10.57 -6.01
CA PHE A 31 12.39 9.51 -5.83
C PHE A 31 12.54 8.59 -7.05
N VAL A 32 11.62 8.66 -8.02
CA VAL A 32 11.64 7.79 -9.22
C VAL A 32 12.94 7.88 -10.01
N PRO A 33 13.50 9.07 -10.32
CA PRO A 33 14.78 9.17 -11.04
C PRO A 33 15.93 8.45 -10.30
N SER A 34 15.98 8.58 -8.97
CA SER A 34 16.96 7.87 -8.13
C SER A 34 16.79 6.35 -8.23
N LEU A 35 15.56 5.85 -8.16
CA LEU A 35 15.27 4.42 -8.28
C LEU A 35 15.65 3.86 -9.66
N LEU A 36 15.29 4.55 -10.74
CA LEU A 36 15.66 4.15 -12.09
C LEU A 36 17.18 4.16 -12.28
N PHE A 37 17.85 5.19 -11.73
CA PHE A 37 19.29 5.28 -11.76
C PHE A 37 19.95 4.10 -11.01
N PHE A 38 19.52 3.81 -9.79
CA PHE A 38 20.03 2.67 -9.02
C PHE A 38 19.76 1.34 -9.73
N SER A 39 18.60 1.19 -10.37
CA SER A 39 18.28 -0.02 -11.14
C SER A 39 19.27 -0.23 -12.30
N ILE A 40 19.51 0.79 -13.12
CA ILE A 40 20.44 0.73 -14.25
C ILE A 40 21.88 0.51 -13.76
N SER A 41 22.30 1.26 -12.75
CA SER A 41 23.66 1.19 -12.21
C SER A 41 23.97 -0.20 -11.65
N ASN A 42 23.03 -0.82 -10.92
CA ASN A 42 23.18 -2.17 -10.40
C ASN A 42 23.15 -3.23 -11.52
N SER A 43 22.36 -3.01 -12.57
CA SER A 43 22.31 -3.94 -13.72
C SER A 43 23.65 -4.02 -14.45
N ILE A 44 24.37 -2.89 -14.57
CA ILE A 44 25.68 -2.83 -15.24
C ILE A 44 26.82 -3.25 -14.31
N GLY A 45 26.71 -2.95 -13.01
CA GLY A 45 27.76 -3.14 -12.01
C GLY A 45 28.02 -4.59 -11.59
N ASN A 46 27.33 -5.55 -12.19
CA ASN A 46 27.42 -6.98 -11.85
C ASN A 46 27.06 -7.27 -10.38
N SER A 47 26.12 -6.50 -9.82
CA SER A 47 25.53 -6.76 -8.52
C SER A 47 24.35 -7.74 -8.63
N ASN A 48 23.93 -8.30 -7.51
CA ASN A 48 22.82 -9.25 -7.42
C ASN A 48 21.60 -8.78 -8.26
N PRO A 49 21.09 -9.59 -9.20
CA PRO A 49 20.00 -9.22 -10.11
C PRO A 49 18.69 -8.85 -9.41
N ALA A 50 18.56 -9.15 -8.11
CA ALA A 50 17.45 -8.70 -7.27
C ALA A 50 17.34 -7.18 -7.15
N PHE A 51 18.46 -6.47 -6.96
CA PHE A 51 18.41 -5.02 -6.72
C PHE A 51 17.88 -4.24 -7.91
N PRO A 52 18.32 -4.50 -9.16
CA PRO A 52 17.72 -3.87 -10.34
C PRO A 52 16.21 -4.03 -10.46
N VAL A 53 15.71 -5.25 -10.23
CA VAL A 53 14.28 -5.57 -10.36
C VAL A 53 13.48 -4.82 -9.31
N ILE A 54 13.88 -4.90 -8.03
CA ILE A 54 13.15 -4.27 -6.93
C ILE A 54 13.10 -2.74 -7.10
N PHE A 55 14.20 -2.09 -7.46
CA PHE A 55 14.19 -0.64 -7.68
C PHE A 55 13.31 -0.24 -8.88
N MET A 56 13.27 -1.08 -9.93
CA MET A 56 12.40 -0.85 -11.08
C MET A 56 10.92 -1.02 -10.72
N GLU A 57 10.56 -2.08 -9.99
CA GLU A 57 9.19 -2.32 -9.52
C GLU A 57 8.69 -1.17 -8.67
N LEU A 58 9.52 -0.69 -7.73
CA LEU A 58 9.22 0.50 -6.92
C LEU A 58 9.01 1.74 -7.80
N ALA A 59 9.90 2.00 -8.77
CA ALA A 59 9.75 3.12 -9.69
C ALA A 59 8.43 3.03 -10.49
N ALA A 60 8.10 1.84 -10.99
CA ALA A 60 6.86 1.57 -11.73
C ALA A 60 5.62 1.84 -10.88
N LEU A 61 5.59 1.34 -9.64
CA LEU A 61 4.49 1.54 -8.69
C LEU A 61 4.28 3.02 -8.37
N LEU A 62 5.35 3.78 -8.15
CA LEU A 62 5.24 5.22 -7.88
C LEU A 62 4.71 6.01 -9.06
N LEU A 63 5.17 5.70 -10.27
CA LEU A 63 4.64 6.28 -11.50
C LEU A 63 3.16 5.91 -11.71
N TRP A 64 2.78 4.68 -11.37
CA TRP A 64 1.40 4.21 -11.45
C TRP A 64 0.47 4.97 -10.50
N ILE A 65 0.83 5.07 -9.22
CA ILE A 65 0.04 5.79 -8.19
C ILE A 65 -0.18 7.26 -8.60
N ARG A 66 0.79 7.89 -9.29
CA ARG A 66 0.65 9.26 -9.79
C ARG A 66 -0.12 9.40 -11.10
N GLY A 67 -0.56 8.30 -11.69
CA GLY A 67 -1.25 8.32 -12.98
C GLY A 67 -0.34 8.69 -14.15
N PHE A 68 0.98 8.49 -14.04
CA PHE A 68 1.92 8.71 -15.15
C PHE A 68 1.51 7.90 -16.39
N PHE A 69 0.99 6.70 -16.19
CA PHE A 69 0.50 5.82 -17.26
C PHE A 69 -0.91 6.16 -17.75
N LYS A 70 -1.53 7.30 -17.42
CA LYS A 70 -2.87 7.62 -17.97
C LYS A 70 -2.86 7.79 -19.49
N ASN A 71 -1.89 8.55 -20.00
CA ASN A 71 -1.73 8.85 -21.43
C ASN A 71 -0.52 8.10 -22.01
N HIS A 72 -0.65 7.61 -23.24
CA HIS A 72 0.39 6.84 -23.96
C HIS A 72 0.91 5.63 -23.17
N LYS A 73 -0.02 4.84 -22.61
CA LYS A 73 0.26 3.64 -21.80
C LYS A 73 1.33 2.74 -22.43
N ALA A 74 1.10 2.34 -23.69
CA ALA A 74 1.98 1.44 -24.41
C ALA A 74 3.41 1.99 -24.49
N LEU A 75 3.59 3.21 -25.00
CA LEU A 75 4.90 3.85 -25.13
C LEU A 75 5.66 3.90 -23.80
N LYS A 76 4.99 4.28 -22.71
CA LYS A 76 5.60 4.42 -21.38
C LYS A 76 5.98 3.08 -20.76
N ILE A 77 5.12 2.07 -20.91
CA ILE A 77 5.42 0.71 -20.46
C ILE A 77 6.58 0.14 -21.27
N THR A 78 6.56 0.30 -22.60
CA THR A 78 7.66 -0.13 -23.47
C THR A 78 8.97 0.54 -23.08
N ALA A 79 8.98 1.86 -22.85
CA ALA A 79 10.17 2.57 -22.39
C ALA A 79 10.71 2.01 -21.07
N LEU A 80 9.83 1.73 -20.11
CA LEU A 80 10.22 1.15 -18.81
C LEU A 80 10.80 -0.26 -18.95
N VAL A 81 10.18 -1.10 -19.79
CA VAL A 81 10.67 -2.46 -20.09
C VAL A 81 12.02 -2.41 -20.80
N LEU A 82 12.23 -1.46 -21.73
CA LEU A 82 13.50 -1.32 -22.44
C LEU A 82 14.65 -0.96 -21.51
N VAL A 83 14.41 -0.15 -20.47
CA VAL A 83 15.42 0.15 -19.44
C VAL A 83 15.94 -1.13 -18.78
N TYR A 84 15.14 -2.20 -18.76
CA TYR A 84 15.50 -3.49 -18.18
C TYR A 84 16.10 -4.47 -19.18
N ILE A 85 15.52 -4.57 -20.37
CA ILE A 85 15.99 -5.48 -21.42
C ILE A 85 17.37 -5.09 -21.92
N ILE A 86 17.67 -3.79 -22.06
CA ILE A 86 18.94 -3.34 -22.61
C ILE A 86 20.13 -3.80 -21.74
N PRO A 87 20.17 -3.55 -20.41
CA PRO A 87 21.24 -4.08 -19.55
C PRO A 87 21.34 -5.60 -19.54
N LEU A 88 20.21 -6.31 -19.57
CA LEU A 88 20.22 -7.77 -19.61
C LEU A 88 20.87 -8.30 -20.90
N LEU A 89 20.62 -7.65 -22.03
CA LEU A 89 21.26 -8.00 -23.30
C LEU A 89 22.77 -7.71 -23.28
N PHE A 90 23.26 -6.74 -22.51
CA PHE A 90 24.71 -6.55 -22.34
C PHE A 90 25.40 -7.76 -21.69
N SER A 91 24.69 -8.51 -20.84
CA SER A 91 25.22 -9.73 -20.22
C SER A 91 25.51 -10.84 -21.22
N LEU A 92 24.93 -10.81 -22.43
CA LEU A 92 25.30 -11.74 -23.51
C LEU A 92 26.77 -11.64 -23.88
N ARG A 93 27.40 -10.45 -23.72
CA ARG A 93 28.83 -10.25 -23.96
C ARG A 93 29.69 -11.05 -22.97
N LEU A 94 29.19 -11.31 -21.77
CA LEU A 94 29.90 -12.07 -20.73
C LEU A 94 29.75 -13.59 -20.92
N GLY A 95 28.88 -14.03 -21.85
CA GLY A 95 28.67 -15.42 -22.21
C GLY A 95 27.27 -15.94 -21.86
N TRP A 96 26.85 -16.98 -22.58
CA TRP A 96 25.50 -17.54 -22.47
C TRP A 96 25.15 -18.01 -21.06
N ASN A 97 26.10 -18.62 -20.34
CA ASN A 97 25.87 -19.14 -19.00
C ASN A 97 25.52 -18.02 -18.00
N ILE A 98 26.21 -16.88 -18.08
CA ILE A 98 25.98 -15.73 -17.20
C ILE A 98 24.63 -15.09 -17.53
N PHE A 99 24.34 -14.92 -18.82
CA PHE A 99 23.05 -14.41 -19.28
C PHE A 99 21.88 -15.29 -18.81
N ALA A 100 21.98 -16.61 -18.99
CA ALA A 100 20.94 -17.55 -18.58
C ALA A 100 20.73 -17.53 -17.06
N ALA A 101 21.80 -17.52 -16.27
CA ALA A 101 21.71 -17.43 -14.81
C ALA A 101 20.97 -16.16 -14.37
N GLN A 102 21.36 -15.00 -14.90
CA GLN A 102 20.67 -13.75 -14.60
C GLN A 102 19.20 -13.78 -15.02
N LEU A 103 18.90 -14.31 -16.21
CA LEU A 103 17.51 -14.44 -16.67
C LEU A 103 16.66 -15.30 -15.71
N PHE A 104 17.20 -16.41 -15.21
CA PHE A 104 16.51 -17.26 -14.23
C PHE A 104 16.28 -16.54 -12.90
N ASP A 105 17.28 -15.84 -12.37
CA ASP A 105 17.14 -15.07 -11.13
C ASP A 105 16.02 -14.04 -11.26
N ILE A 106 15.96 -13.34 -12.39
CA ILE A 106 14.95 -12.32 -12.68
C ILE A 106 13.54 -12.93 -12.71
N ILE A 107 13.38 -14.05 -13.42
CA ILE A 107 12.11 -14.78 -13.47
C ILE A 107 11.68 -15.20 -12.05
N GLN A 108 12.62 -15.67 -11.23
CA GLN A 108 12.35 -16.07 -9.85
C GLN A 108 11.90 -14.88 -8.99
N ILE A 109 12.55 -13.72 -9.11
CA ILE A 109 12.16 -12.51 -8.37
C ILE A 109 10.76 -12.04 -8.79
N ILE A 110 10.48 -11.99 -10.09
CA ILE A 110 9.15 -11.62 -10.62
C ILE A 110 8.07 -12.57 -10.08
N LEU A 111 8.36 -13.88 -10.05
CA LEU A 111 7.44 -14.88 -9.52
C LEU A 111 7.17 -14.68 -8.02
N ILE A 112 8.21 -14.36 -7.24
CA ILE A 112 8.09 -14.05 -5.80
C ILE A 112 7.25 -12.78 -5.61
N THR A 113 7.55 -11.69 -6.31
CA THR A 113 6.79 -10.44 -6.25
C THR A 113 5.32 -10.69 -6.61
N PHE A 114 5.05 -11.43 -7.69
CA PHE A 114 3.69 -11.80 -8.08
C PHE A 114 2.98 -12.59 -6.99
N SER A 115 3.65 -13.57 -6.39
CA SER A 115 3.08 -14.39 -5.30
C SER A 115 2.74 -13.54 -4.07
N ILE A 116 3.61 -12.60 -3.69
CA ILE A 116 3.35 -11.65 -2.60
C ILE A 116 2.12 -10.80 -2.91
N ILE A 117 2.05 -10.23 -4.11
CA ILE A 117 0.90 -9.40 -4.54
C ILE A 117 -0.38 -10.24 -4.54
N PHE A 118 -0.34 -11.47 -5.04
CA PHE A 118 -1.49 -12.37 -5.09
C PHE A 118 -1.98 -12.74 -3.69
N ILE A 119 -1.08 -13.12 -2.78
CA ILE A 119 -1.42 -13.43 -1.39
C ILE A 119 -2.00 -12.19 -0.70
N LEU A 120 -1.38 -11.02 -0.89
CA LEU A 120 -1.88 -9.77 -0.32
C LEU A 120 -3.26 -9.42 -0.87
N TYR A 121 -3.48 -9.62 -2.17
CA TYR A 121 -4.78 -9.40 -2.81
C TYR A 121 -5.85 -10.32 -2.23
N GLU A 122 -5.61 -11.63 -2.14
CA GLU A 122 -6.56 -12.58 -1.55
C GLU A 122 -6.78 -12.32 -0.04
N TYR A 123 -5.74 -11.93 0.70
CA TYR A 123 -5.88 -11.48 2.08
C TYR A 123 -6.79 -10.25 2.21
N LEU A 124 -6.55 -9.20 1.43
CA LEU A 124 -7.36 -7.98 1.43
C LEU A 124 -8.80 -8.21 0.95
N LYS A 125 -8.98 -9.14 0.01
CA LYS A 125 -10.29 -9.56 -0.47
C LYS A 125 -11.05 -10.35 0.59
N THR A 126 -10.38 -11.21 1.35
CA THR A 126 -10.96 -11.95 2.49
C THR A 126 -11.30 -11.00 3.64
N GLN A 127 -10.51 -9.95 3.83
CA GLN A 127 -10.78 -8.88 4.81
C GLN A 127 -11.87 -7.90 4.34
N SER A 128 -12.22 -7.87 3.05
CA SER A 128 -13.40 -7.15 2.57
C SER A 128 -14.64 -7.98 2.89
N PRO A 129 -15.41 -7.63 3.94
CA PRO A 129 -16.59 -8.38 4.32
C PRO A 129 -17.66 -8.12 3.24
N LYS A 130 -17.84 -9.07 2.34
CA LYS A 130 -19.16 -9.29 1.77
C LYS A 130 -19.98 -9.95 2.88
N ASP A 131 -20.94 -9.19 3.40
CA ASP A 131 -22.08 -9.69 4.19
C ASP A 131 -21.80 -10.17 5.62
N LYS A 132 -20.91 -9.52 6.38
CA LYS A 132 -20.97 -9.65 7.84
C LYS A 132 -22.17 -8.85 8.35
N VAL A 133 -23.19 -9.54 8.87
CA VAL A 133 -24.29 -8.90 9.59
C VAL A 133 -23.93 -8.88 11.07
N LEU A 134 -23.85 -7.68 11.65
CA LEU A 134 -23.72 -7.51 13.10
C LEU A 134 -25.11 -7.28 13.67
N ASN A 135 -25.69 -8.31 14.30
CA ASN A 135 -26.95 -8.15 15.02
C ASN A 135 -26.66 -7.64 16.44
N ILE A 136 -26.92 -6.37 16.67
CA ILE A 136 -26.72 -5.73 17.98
C ILE A 136 -27.64 -6.36 19.03
N ALA A 137 -28.81 -6.86 18.64
CA ALA A 137 -29.74 -7.51 19.57
C ALA A 137 -29.18 -8.78 20.24
N ASP A 138 -28.11 -9.38 19.70
CA ASP A 138 -27.42 -10.52 20.32
C ASP A 138 -26.72 -10.13 21.64
N TYR A 139 -26.55 -8.82 21.90
CA TYR A 139 -25.92 -8.27 23.10
C TYR A 139 -26.97 -7.65 24.05
N PRO A 140 -27.25 -8.25 25.22
CA PRO A 140 -28.38 -7.87 26.09
C PRO A 140 -28.36 -6.42 26.57
N GLU A 141 -27.18 -5.82 26.69
CA GLU A 141 -26.98 -4.46 27.21
C GLU A 141 -27.10 -3.37 26.14
N THR A 142 -27.38 -3.75 24.90
CA THR A 142 -27.46 -2.85 23.76
C THR A 142 -28.91 -2.61 23.34
N THR A 143 -29.12 -1.49 22.65
CA THR A 143 -30.43 -0.99 22.25
C THR A 143 -30.45 -0.66 20.77
N GLU A 144 -31.63 -0.51 20.20
CA GLU A 144 -31.80 -0.07 18.81
C GLU A 144 -31.11 1.27 18.52
N ARG A 145 -31.07 2.17 19.52
CA ARG A 145 -30.37 3.45 19.41
C ARG A 145 -28.86 3.25 19.26
N ASP A 146 -28.29 2.27 19.96
CA ASP A 146 -26.86 1.97 19.86
C ASP A 146 -26.50 1.46 18.46
N ALA A 147 -27.37 0.65 17.85
CA ALA A 147 -27.20 0.21 16.47
C ALA A 147 -27.14 1.41 15.50
N LYS A 148 -28.06 2.36 15.64
CA LYS A 148 -28.08 3.59 14.82
C LYS A 148 -26.84 4.45 15.02
N TRP A 149 -26.34 4.56 16.26
CA TRP A 149 -25.13 5.33 16.53
C TRP A 149 -23.89 4.67 15.94
N LEU A 150 -23.76 3.34 16.04
CA LEU A 150 -22.66 2.61 15.41
C LEU A 150 -22.70 2.75 13.89
N GLU A 151 -23.89 2.77 13.27
CA GLU A 151 -24.06 3.02 11.84
C GLU A 151 -23.58 4.42 11.44
N LEU A 152 -23.94 5.46 12.21
CA LEU A 152 -23.42 6.82 12.00
C LEU A 152 -21.90 6.89 12.16
N VAL A 153 -21.34 6.16 13.13
CA VAL A 153 -19.88 6.07 13.30
C VAL A 153 -19.20 5.40 12.10
N GLN A 154 -19.81 4.34 11.57
CA GLN A 154 -19.34 3.63 10.37
C GLN A 154 -19.35 4.54 9.13
N GLN A 155 -20.34 5.43 9.01
CA GLN A 155 -20.43 6.46 7.97
C GLN A 155 -19.45 7.62 8.15
N GLY A 156 -18.67 7.64 9.25
CA GLY A 156 -17.69 8.68 9.52
C GLY A 156 -18.26 9.92 10.21
N THR A 157 -19.49 9.86 10.71
CA THR A 157 -20.12 10.95 11.47
C THR A 157 -19.36 11.18 12.77
N LYS A 158 -19.07 12.45 13.06
CA LYS A 158 -18.38 12.86 14.28
C LYS A 158 -19.30 12.74 15.49
N TYR A 159 -18.74 12.45 16.67
CA TYR A 159 -19.52 12.29 17.90
C TYR A 159 -20.27 13.56 18.29
N GLU A 160 -19.72 14.73 17.97
CA GLU A 160 -20.37 16.02 18.18
C GLU A 160 -21.66 16.15 17.36
N ALA A 161 -21.66 15.66 16.12
CA ALA A 161 -22.85 15.67 15.27
C ALA A 161 -23.91 14.69 15.80
N ILE A 162 -23.51 13.49 16.21
CA ILE A 162 -24.41 12.52 16.85
C ILE A 162 -25.02 13.11 18.13
N ALA A 163 -24.24 13.83 18.93
CA ALA A 163 -24.71 14.48 20.15
C ALA A 163 -25.77 15.56 19.84
N ILE A 164 -25.56 16.37 18.80
CA ILE A 164 -26.51 17.39 18.35
C ILE A 164 -27.81 16.75 17.84
N ASP A 165 -27.71 15.75 16.96
CA ASP A 165 -28.87 15.10 16.32
C ASP A 165 -29.79 14.39 17.31
N TYR A 166 -29.25 13.97 18.46
CA TYR A 166 -29.98 13.25 19.50
C TYR A 166 -30.23 14.09 20.76
N GLU A 167 -29.93 15.39 20.74
CA GLU A 167 -30.10 16.32 21.88
C GLU A 167 -29.38 15.84 23.16
N LEU A 168 -28.16 15.31 23.02
CA LEU A 168 -27.33 14.80 24.11
C LEU A 168 -26.04 15.59 24.27
N THR A 169 -25.39 15.45 25.43
CA THR A 169 -24.03 15.97 25.60
C THR A 169 -23.02 15.04 24.93
N LEU A 170 -21.92 15.63 24.42
CA LEU A 170 -20.82 14.88 23.81
C LEU A 170 -20.28 13.78 24.74
N GLY A 171 -20.14 14.08 26.04
CA GLY A 171 -19.66 13.13 27.04
C GLY A 171 -20.59 11.92 27.19
N THR A 172 -21.91 12.11 27.07
CA THR A 172 -22.89 11.01 27.09
C THR A 172 -22.69 10.06 25.91
N VAL A 173 -22.52 10.61 24.71
CA VAL A 173 -22.30 9.83 23.48
C VAL A 173 -20.98 9.06 23.55
N GLN A 174 -19.89 9.73 23.95
CA GLN A 174 -18.56 9.12 24.10
C GLN A 174 -18.58 7.98 25.12
N ASN A 175 -19.17 8.20 26.29
CA ASN A 175 -19.25 7.18 27.33
C ASN A 175 -20.07 5.96 26.89
N ARG A 176 -21.19 6.19 26.19
CA ARG A 176 -22.01 5.09 25.69
C ARG A 176 -21.32 4.31 24.59
N LEU A 177 -20.70 4.99 23.60
CA LEU A 177 -19.95 4.32 22.53
C LEU A 177 -18.75 3.54 23.06
N ASN A 178 -17.99 4.08 24.02
CA ASN A 178 -16.91 3.32 24.66
C ASN A 178 -17.43 2.05 25.35
N LYS A 179 -18.56 2.13 26.07
CA LYS A 179 -19.18 0.93 26.64
C LYS A 179 -19.56 -0.09 25.57
N ILE A 180 -20.14 0.37 24.45
CA ILE A 180 -20.51 -0.52 23.34
C ILE A 180 -19.27 -1.18 22.72
N TYR A 181 -18.17 -0.45 22.52
CA TYR A 181 -16.92 -1.04 22.01
C TYR A 181 -16.34 -2.09 22.95
N HIS A 182 -16.51 -1.92 24.26
CA HIS A 182 -16.15 -2.96 25.23
C HIS A 182 -17.09 -4.17 25.16
N ILE A 183 -18.41 -3.97 25.01
CA ILE A 183 -19.39 -5.06 24.85
C ILE A 183 -19.10 -5.88 23.58
N LEU A 184 -18.71 -5.21 22.48
CA LEU A 184 -18.37 -5.84 21.21
C LEU A 184 -16.94 -6.41 21.17
N GLU A 185 -16.19 -6.32 22.28
CA GLU A 185 -14.78 -6.72 22.39
C GLU A 185 -13.84 -6.05 21.36
N THR A 186 -14.23 -4.88 20.83
CA THR A 186 -13.42 -4.14 19.85
C THR A 186 -12.44 -3.17 20.50
N GLY A 187 -12.60 -2.91 21.80
CA GLY A 187 -11.74 -2.03 22.60
C GLY A 187 -12.01 -0.55 22.39
N ASP A 188 -11.93 -0.06 21.15
CA ASP A 188 -12.15 1.34 20.81
C ASP A 188 -12.81 1.53 19.43
N ARG A 189 -12.96 2.80 19.01
CA ARG A 189 -13.51 3.18 17.71
C ARG A 189 -12.69 2.60 16.55
N ILE A 190 -11.37 2.56 16.67
CA ILE A 190 -10.49 2.10 15.61
C ILE A 190 -10.64 0.59 15.44
N GLY A 191 -10.68 -0.15 16.54
CA GLY A 191 -10.97 -1.59 16.56
C GLY A 191 -12.37 -1.91 16.04
N PHE A 192 -13.36 -1.09 16.39
CA PHE A 192 -14.72 -1.25 15.84
C PHE A 192 -14.72 -1.09 14.32
N LEU A 193 -14.12 -0.01 13.80
CA LEU A 193 -14.06 0.23 12.36
C LEU A 193 -13.19 -0.81 11.64
N SER A 194 -12.12 -1.32 12.25
CA SER A 194 -11.29 -2.35 11.61
C SER A 194 -12.05 -3.67 11.43
N ILE A 195 -12.90 -4.04 12.38
CA ILE A 195 -13.64 -5.32 12.37
C ILE A 195 -14.97 -5.20 11.62
N TYR A 196 -15.68 -4.07 11.77
CA TYR A 196 -17.07 -3.90 11.34
C TYR A 196 -17.29 -2.76 10.32
N SER A 197 -16.24 -2.15 9.74
CA SER A 197 -16.38 -1.05 8.75
C SER A 197 -17.31 -1.33 7.57
N ASN A 198 -17.49 -2.59 7.19
CA ASN A 198 -18.36 -3.00 6.09
C ASN A 198 -19.45 -3.99 6.55
N ALA A 199 -19.65 -4.14 7.86
CA ALA A 199 -20.72 -4.99 8.37
C ALA A 199 -22.07 -4.26 8.24
N LYS A 200 -23.14 -5.01 7.96
CA LYS A 200 -24.51 -4.49 8.06
C LYS A 200 -24.94 -4.56 9.52
N ILE A 201 -25.11 -3.41 10.15
CA ILE A 201 -25.57 -3.32 11.54
C ILE A 201 -27.08 -3.44 11.55
N VAL A 202 -27.62 -4.40 12.30
CA VAL A 202 -29.06 -4.62 12.44
C VAL A 202 -29.43 -4.77 13.92
N PHE A 203 -30.69 -4.51 14.24
CA PHE A 203 -31.27 -4.82 15.55
C PHE A 203 -32.52 -5.67 15.31
N GLN A 204 -32.36 -6.99 15.30
CA GLN A 204 -33.45 -7.96 15.11
C GLN A 204 -33.51 -8.87 16.34
N LYS A 205 -34.60 -8.78 17.10
CA LYS A 205 -34.89 -9.63 18.25
C LYS A 205 -35.54 -10.95 17.82
#